data_AF-A0A3M1MNG5-F1
#
_entry.id   AF-A0A3M1MNG5-F1
#
_cell.length_a   1.000
_cell.length_b   1.000
_cell.length_c   1.000
_cell.angle_alpha   90.00
_cell.angle_beta   90.00
_cell.angle_gamma   90.00
#
_symmetry.space_group_name_H-M   'P 1'
#
loop_
_entity.id
_entity.type
_entity.pdbx_description
1 polymer ?
#
loop_
_entity_poly.entity_id
_entity_poly.type
_entity_poly.pdbx_seq_one_letter_code
_entity_poly.pdbx_strand_id
1 'polypeptide(L)'
;GWLAAGWLALDLLHAAWGLAPSVPLAFYRQPAGSAAQVRALQGDSGGRLYLSAEEEYTLKFERFLRFDSFLPLEDWHAMREVLLPNLFLPEGIASANNFDPLLPGNYAAWMDVLAQSPRQVQTWMLNQMSVAAVEKVRADAPAGVRFEAWEGLPRWHWTACGEVVPEGQPLEATVESLAGRGTEPPGGVVALQGAEAPAKGACFPPGEVDIQRETETPQGLRFHIQAESPGWFVLGDVWYPQWQAYLDGERVTVWRANGLFRAVEVPAGAHALVFVYRPWWRWTVLLSLAALWALFRKPVEQE
;
A
#
# COMPACT_ATOMS: atom_id res chain seq x y z
N GLY A 1 -5.89 52.19 3.58
CA GLY A 1 -6.28 50.81 3.92
C GLY A 1 -6.62 50.03 2.67
N TRP A 2 -7.86 50.16 2.19
CA TRP A 2 -8.39 49.32 1.11
C TRP A 2 -7.72 49.46 -0.27
N LEU A 3 -7.26 50.66 -0.64
CA LEU A 3 -6.53 50.88 -1.90
C LEU A 3 -5.18 50.13 -1.94
N ALA A 4 -4.43 50.16 -0.84
CA ALA A 4 -3.16 49.44 -0.72
C ALA A 4 -3.37 47.91 -0.71
N ALA A 5 -4.41 47.44 0.00
CA ALA A 5 -4.79 46.03 -0.02
C ALA A 5 -5.24 45.56 -1.42
N GLY A 6 -6.03 46.37 -2.13
CA GLY A 6 -6.47 46.07 -3.50
C GLY A 6 -5.31 46.05 -4.49
N TRP A 7 -4.37 46.99 -4.39
CA TRP A 7 -3.17 47.01 -5.23
C TRP A 7 -2.28 45.79 -4.97
N LEU A 8 -2.04 45.44 -3.69
CA LEU A 8 -1.29 44.24 -3.33
C LEU A 8 -1.99 42.96 -3.83
N ALA A 9 -3.32 42.87 -3.74
CA ALA A 9 -4.05 41.72 -4.26
C ALA A 9 -3.95 41.59 -5.79
N LEU A 10 -4.04 42.71 -6.52
CA LEU A 10 -3.86 42.74 -7.97
C LEU A 10 -2.43 42.36 -8.38
N ASP A 11 -1.43 42.88 -7.67
CA ASP A 11 -0.01 42.54 -7.87
C ASP A 11 0.23 41.05 -7.66
N LEU A 12 -0.26 40.49 -6.55
CA LEU A 12 -0.16 39.06 -6.27
C LEU A 12 -0.90 38.20 -7.31
N LEU A 13 -2.10 38.59 -7.73
CA LEU A 13 -2.84 37.88 -8.77
C LEU A 13 -2.12 37.93 -10.12
N HIS A 14 -1.53 39.07 -10.48
CA HIS A 14 -0.78 39.23 -11.72
C HIS A 14 0.54 38.46 -11.69
N ALA A 15 1.29 38.56 -10.59
CA ALA A 15 2.55 37.84 -10.40
C ALA A 15 2.33 36.31 -10.34
N ALA A 16 1.22 35.85 -9.76
CA ALA A 16 0.85 34.44 -9.72
C ALA A 16 0.17 33.94 -11.01
N TRP A 17 -0.24 34.85 -11.91
CA TRP A 17 -0.94 34.47 -13.14
C TRP A 17 -0.02 33.66 -14.05
N GLY A 18 -0.38 32.40 -14.29
CA GLY A 18 0.45 31.46 -15.06
C GLY A 18 1.53 30.74 -14.26
N LEU A 19 1.73 31.05 -12.97
CA LEU A 19 2.55 30.25 -12.06
C LEU A 19 1.79 29.06 -11.45
N ALA A 20 0.45 29.13 -11.44
CA ALA A 20 -0.40 28.01 -11.09
C ALA A 20 -0.73 27.22 -12.37
N PRO A 21 -0.11 26.05 -12.62
CA PRO A 21 -0.49 25.22 -13.75
C PRO A 21 -1.97 24.82 -13.61
N SER A 22 -2.77 25.11 -14.64
CA SER A 22 -4.17 24.71 -14.70
C SER A 22 -4.34 23.59 -15.73
N VAL A 23 -5.12 22.56 -15.38
CA VAL A 23 -5.54 21.51 -16.31
C VAL A 23 -7.05 21.62 -16.57
N PRO A 24 -7.52 21.33 -17.80
CA PRO A 24 -8.96 21.29 -18.07
C PRO A 24 -9.61 20.14 -17.30
N LEU A 25 -10.90 20.27 -16.94
CA LEU A 25 -11.66 19.22 -16.25
C LEU A 25 -11.66 17.87 -17.00
N ALA A 26 -11.51 17.91 -18.33
CA ALA A 26 -11.37 16.72 -19.17
C ALA A 26 -10.20 15.82 -18.74
N PHE A 27 -9.14 16.41 -18.18
CA PHE A 27 -8.00 15.68 -17.62
C PHE A 27 -8.42 14.60 -16.64
N TYR A 28 -9.40 14.86 -15.77
CA TYR A 28 -9.86 13.91 -14.75
C TYR A 28 -10.99 12.98 -15.21
N ARG A 29 -11.64 13.30 -16.34
CA ARG A 29 -12.80 12.54 -16.84
C ARG A 29 -12.44 11.53 -17.93
N GLN A 30 -11.38 11.80 -18.68
CA GLN A 30 -10.91 10.92 -19.73
C GLN A 30 -9.97 9.89 -19.11
N PRO A 31 -10.27 8.58 -19.18
CA PRO A 31 -9.37 7.56 -18.66
C PRO A 31 -8.06 7.55 -19.44
N ALA A 32 -6.96 7.20 -18.77
CA ALA A 32 -5.70 6.93 -19.46
C ALA A 32 -5.84 5.74 -20.42
N GLY A 33 -5.22 5.80 -21.59
CA GLY A 33 -5.19 4.71 -22.56
C GLY A 33 -4.57 3.44 -21.99
N SER A 34 -3.54 3.59 -21.15
CA SER A 34 -2.90 2.49 -20.42
C SER A 34 -3.77 1.85 -19.32
N ALA A 35 -4.81 2.53 -18.82
CA ALA A 35 -5.53 2.07 -17.63
C ALA A 35 -6.27 0.74 -17.83
N ALA A 36 -6.83 0.51 -19.02
CA ALA A 36 -7.52 -0.74 -19.33
C ALA A 36 -6.53 -1.92 -19.39
N GLN A 37 -5.35 -1.71 -19.96
CA GLN A 37 -4.29 -2.71 -20.02
C GLN A 37 -3.84 -3.10 -18.61
N VAL A 38 -3.56 -2.11 -17.75
CA VAL A 38 -3.07 -2.37 -16.40
C VAL A 38 -4.12 -3.05 -15.53
N ARG A 39 -5.40 -2.66 -15.62
CA ARG A 39 -6.48 -3.37 -14.91
C ARG A 39 -6.61 -4.83 -15.36
N ALA A 40 -6.44 -5.11 -16.65
CA ALA A 40 -6.43 -6.48 -17.15
C ALA A 40 -5.27 -7.30 -16.58
N LEU A 41 -4.09 -6.68 -16.37
CA LEU A 41 -2.94 -7.33 -15.72
C LEU A 41 -3.17 -7.57 -14.21
N GLN A 42 -3.87 -6.67 -13.51
CA GLN A 42 -4.11 -6.81 -12.06
C GLN A 42 -5.08 -7.93 -11.70
N GLY A 43 -6.04 -8.22 -12.58
CA GLY A 43 -7.08 -9.21 -12.36
C GLY A 43 -7.90 -8.95 -11.09
N ASP A 44 -8.67 -9.97 -10.67
CA ASP A 44 -9.58 -9.85 -9.53
C ASP A 44 -8.92 -10.21 -8.18
N SER A 45 -7.71 -10.78 -8.21
CA SER A 45 -6.96 -11.26 -7.04
C SER A 45 -6.23 -10.15 -6.25
N GLY A 46 -6.50 -8.89 -6.58
CA GLY A 46 -5.90 -7.73 -5.92
C GLY A 46 -4.46 -7.44 -6.33
N GLY A 47 -4.10 -7.72 -7.60
CA GLY A 47 -2.79 -7.42 -8.15
C GLY A 47 -2.47 -5.93 -8.17
N ARG A 48 -1.19 -5.58 -8.09
CA ARG A 48 -0.72 -4.20 -7.98
C ARG A 48 0.27 -3.81 -9.08
N LEU A 49 0.26 -2.52 -9.41
CA LEU A 49 1.27 -1.89 -10.26
C LEU A 49 2.51 -1.56 -9.43
N TYR A 50 3.69 -1.87 -9.95
CA TYR A 50 4.97 -1.45 -9.40
C TYR A 50 5.76 -0.60 -10.40
N LEU A 51 6.37 0.47 -9.88
CA LEU A 51 7.30 1.35 -10.58
C LEU A 51 8.56 1.47 -9.73
N SER A 52 9.74 1.18 -10.28
CA SER A 52 10.98 1.32 -9.50
C SER A 52 11.37 2.79 -9.33
N ALA A 53 12.13 3.10 -8.28
CA ALA A 53 12.57 4.47 -8.00
C ALA A 53 13.37 5.09 -9.17
N GLU A 54 14.16 4.30 -9.88
CA GLU A 54 14.92 4.74 -11.07
C GLU A 54 14.01 5.14 -12.24
N GLU A 55 13.02 4.29 -12.54
CA GLU A 55 12.04 4.51 -13.61
C GLU A 55 11.16 5.72 -13.26
N GLU A 56 10.75 5.82 -11.99
CA GLU A 56 10.00 6.96 -11.45
C GLU A 56 10.79 8.27 -11.58
N TYR A 57 12.08 8.26 -11.23
CA TYR A 57 12.94 9.44 -11.33
C TYR A 57 13.06 9.89 -12.79
N THR A 58 13.31 8.94 -13.69
CA THR A 58 13.40 9.18 -15.14
C THR A 58 12.12 9.85 -15.65
N LEU A 59 10.96 9.26 -15.36
CA LEU A 59 9.67 9.81 -15.78
C LEU A 59 9.39 11.18 -15.16
N LYS A 60 9.60 11.34 -13.85
CA LYS A 60 9.32 12.61 -13.16
C LYS A 60 10.28 13.71 -13.60
N PHE A 61 11.57 13.52 -13.45
CA PHE A 61 12.54 14.60 -13.45
C PHE A 61 13.38 14.70 -14.72
N GLU A 62 13.38 13.66 -15.56
CA GLU A 62 14.06 13.70 -16.86
C GLU A 62 13.08 13.93 -18.02
N ARG A 63 11.79 13.61 -17.83
CA ARG A 63 10.74 13.78 -18.84
C ARG A 63 9.74 14.90 -18.54
N PHE A 64 8.91 14.76 -17.51
CA PHE A 64 7.75 15.65 -17.32
C PHE A 64 8.03 16.93 -16.52
N LEU A 65 8.83 16.85 -15.46
CA LEU A 65 9.05 17.89 -14.44
C LEU A 65 10.54 18.22 -14.32
N ARG A 66 11.17 18.59 -15.44
CA ARG A 66 12.61 18.86 -15.50
C ARG A 66 13.00 20.12 -14.73
N PHE A 67 14.17 20.10 -14.10
CA PHE A 67 14.65 21.25 -13.30
C PHE A 67 15.17 22.44 -14.12
N ASP A 68 15.30 22.29 -15.44
CA ASP A 68 15.74 23.35 -16.35
C ASP A 68 14.58 24.13 -16.99
N SER A 69 13.33 23.73 -16.75
CA SER A 69 12.13 24.41 -17.26
C SER A 69 10.94 24.23 -16.32
N PHE A 70 10.19 25.30 -16.08
CA PHE A 70 8.91 25.25 -15.35
C PHE A 70 7.69 25.13 -16.27
N LEU A 71 7.91 25.08 -17.59
CA LEU A 71 6.83 24.92 -18.57
C LEU A 71 6.53 23.43 -18.81
N PRO A 72 5.26 23.05 -19.04
CA PRO A 72 4.93 21.69 -19.47
C PRO A 72 5.57 21.41 -20.82
N LEU A 73 6.46 20.42 -20.87
CA LEU A 73 7.17 20.02 -22.08
C LEU A 73 6.34 19.10 -22.98
N GLU A 74 5.38 18.40 -22.36
CA GLU A 74 4.42 17.52 -23.01
C GLU A 74 2.99 17.88 -22.55
N ASP A 75 1.99 17.39 -23.29
CA ASP A 75 0.59 17.48 -22.88
C ASP A 75 0.41 16.74 -21.54
N TRP A 76 -0.36 17.33 -20.61
CA TRP A 76 -0.65 16.71 -19.31
C TRP A 76 -1.29 15.32 -19.44
N HIS A 77 -2.06 15.06 -20.50
CA HIS A 77 -2.60 13.74 -20.79
C HIS A 77 -1.51 12.69 -21.04
N ALA A 78 -0.35 13.06 -21.61
CA ALA A 78 0.77 12.13 -21.76
C ALA A 78 1.29 11.65 -20.40
N MET A 79 1.22 12.50 -19.37
CA MET A 79 1.57 12.12 -18.00
C MET A 79 0.57 11.12 -17.41
N ARG A 80 -0.70 11.15 -17.84
CA ARG A 80 -1.71 10.16 -17.42
C ARG A 80 -1.45 8.77 -17.99
N GLU A 81 -0.78 8.68 -19.13
CA GLU A 81 -0.44 7.38 -19.74
C GLU A 81 0.64 6.63 -18.95
N VAL A 82 1.52 7.35 -18.24
CA VAL A 82 2.70 6.79 -17.54
C VAL A 82 2.47 6.51 -16.04
N LEU A 83 1.20 6.36 -15.64
CA LEU A 83 0.70 5.98 -14.30
C LEU A 83 1.57 6.36 -13.09
N LEU A 84 2.15 7.56 -13.16
CA LEU A 84 3.02 8.11 -12.14
C LEU A 84 2.26 8.19 -10.80
N PRO A 85 3.00 8.35 -9.70
CA PRO A 85 2.44 8.53 -8.37
C PRO A 85 1.19 9.42 -8.34
N ASN A 86 0.10 8.91 -7.75
CA ASN A 86 -1.23 9.54 -7.67
C ASN A 86 -2.03 9.63 -8.98
N LEU A 87 -1.43 9.43 -10.16
CA LEU A 87 -2.14 9.46 -11.44
C LEU A 87 -2.91 8.17 -11.76
N PHE A 88 -2.56 7.08 -11.09
CA PHE A 88 -3.29 5.81 -11.13
C PHE A 88 -4.58 5.81 -10.28
N LEU A 89 -4.71 6.73 -9.32
CA LEU A 89 -5.85 6.76 -8.39
C LEU A 89 -7.20 7.01 -9.08
N PRO A 90 -7.35 7.99 -10.00
CA PRO A 90 -8.60 8.20 -10.72
C PRO A 90 -8.98 7.00 -11.61
N GLU A 91 -8.02 6.15 -11.95
CA GLU A 91 -8.23 4.94 -12.75
C GLU A 91 -8.63 3.71 -11.92
N GLY A 92 -8.64 3.83 -10.58
CA GLY A 92 -8.94 2.72 -9.68
C GLY A 92 -7.88 1.61 -9.71
N ILE A 93 -6.65 1.93 -10.11
CA ILE A 93 -5.54 0.98 -10.20
C ILE A 93 -4.85 0.89 -8.84
N ALA A 94 -4.60 -0.32 -8.34
CA ALA A 94 -3.85 -0.49 -7.10
C ALA A 94 -2.34 -0.35 -7.36
N SER A 95 -1.58 0.24 -6.44
CA SER A 95 -0.11 0.32 -6.55
C SER A 95 0.56 -0.33 -5.34
N ALA A 96 1.67 -1.01 -5.59
CA ALA A 96 2.56 -1.55 -4.56
C ALA A 96 3.45 -0.45 -3.96
N ASN A 97 3.65 0.63 -4.71
CA ASN A 97 4.34 1.82 -4.24
C ASN A 97 3.42 2.66 -3.32
N ASN A 98 4.05 3.51 -2.53
CA ASN A 98 3.40 4.50 -1.67
C ASN A 98 4.08 5.85 -1.87
N PHE A 99 3.27 6.88 -2.01
CA PHE A 99 3.68 8.24 -2.36
C PHE A 99 3.20 9.27 -1.34
N ASP A 100 2.75 8.81 -0.18
CA ASP A 100 2.44 9.64 0.95
C ASP A 100 3.72 10.32 1.49
N PRO A 101 3.65 11.58 1.94
CA PRO A 101 4.78 12.26 2.58
C PRO A 101 5.19 11.61 3.91
N LEU A 102 4.30 10.80 4.50
CA LEU A 102 4.52 10.09 5.74
C LEU A 102 4.35 8.58 5.50
N LEU A 103 5.47 7.86 5.51
CA LEU A 103 5.50 6.43 5.27
C LEU A 103 5.65 5.64 6.58
N PRO A 104 5.00 4.48 6.73
CA PRO A 104 5.34 3.53 7.77
C PRO A 104 6.82 3.11 7.68
N GLY A 105 7.53 3.08 8.81
CA GLY A 105 8.96 2.76 8.82
C GLY A 105 9.32 1.40 8.20
N ASN A 106 8.51 0.37 8.45
CA ASN A 106 8.72 -0.96 7.85
C ASN A 106 8.58 -0.94 6.33
N TYR A 107 7.67 -0.11 5.78
CA TYR A 107 7.51 0.03 4.34
C TYR A 107 8.70 0.74 3.72
N ALA A 108 9.18 1.84 4.33
CA ALA A 108 10.36 2.54 3.85
C ALA A 108 11.59 1.61 3.84
N ALA A 109 11.84 0.90 4.93
CA ALA A 109 12.92 -0.09 5.01
C ALA A 109 12.77 -1.19 3.93
N TRP A 110 11.56 -1.72 3.72
CA TRP A 110 11.32 -2.72 2.68
C TRP A 110 11.70 -2.23 1.28
N MET A 111 11.32 -1.00 0.93
CA MET A 111 11.66 -0.42 -0.38
C MET A 111 13.17 -0.16 -0.53
N ASP A 112 13.84 0.26 0.55
CA ASP A 112 15.30 0.43 0.56
C ASP A 112 16.02 -0.91 0.34
N VAL A 113 15.58 -1.97 1.03
CA VAL A 113 16.12 -3.33 0.86
C VAL A 113 15.84 -3.84 -0.55
N LEU A 114 14.62 -3.65 -1.06
CA LEU A 114 14.23 -4.05 -2.42
C LEU A 114 15.15 -3.40 -3.47
N ALA A 115 15.42 -2.10 -3.36
CA ALA A 115 16.25 -1.38 -4.33
C ALA A 115 17.72 -1.86 -4.34
N GLN A 116 18.23 -2.33 -3.20
CA GLN A 116 19.64 -2.71 -3.03
C GLN A 116 19.89 -4.23 -3.18
N SER A 117 18.83 -5.03 -3.20
CA SER A 117 18.94 -6.49 -3.19
C SER A 117 19.27 -7.08 -4.56
N PRO A 118 19.87 -8.30 -4.64
CA PRO A 118 20.03 -9.03 -5.89
C PRO A 118 18.67 -9.38 -6.55
N ARG A 119 18.66 -9.57 -7.87
CA ARG A 119 17.44 -9.82 -8.66
C ARG A 119 16.56 -10.95 -8.10
N GLN A 120 17.15 -12.05 -7.62
CA GLN A 120 16.40 -13.16 -7.03
C GLN A 120 15.59 -12.72 -5.81
N VAL A 121 16.21 -11.93 -4.93
CA VAL A 121 15.58 -11.40 -3.72
C VAL A 121 14.53 -10.35 -4.09
N GLN A 122 14.82 -9.48 -5.06
CA GLN A 122 13.84 -8.52 -5.58
C GLN A 122 12.59 -9.23 -6.12
N THR A 123 12.76 -10.30 -6.89
CA THR A 123 11.64 -11.08 -7.41
C THR A 123 10.77 -11.61 -6.27
N TRP A 124 11.38 -12.24 -5.28
CA TRP A 124 10.66 -12.73 -4.11
C TRP A 124 9.91 -11.62 -3.37
N MET A 125 10.55 -10.47 -3.14
CA MET A 125 9.93 -9.32 -2.47
C MET A 125 8.74 -8.77 -3.26
N LEU A 126 8.88 -8.56 -4.58
CA LEU A 126 7.78 -8.08 -5.43
C LEU A 126 6.61 -9.08 -5.44
N ASN A 127 6.89 -10.38 -5.39
CA ASN A 127 5.87 -11.41 -5.28
C ASN A 127 5.09 -11.28 -3.97
N GLN A 128 5.76 -11.01 -2.84
CA GLN A 128 5.07 -10.77 -1.56
C GLN A 128 4.22 -9.48 -1.56
N MET A 129 4.59 -8.48 -2.37
CA MET A 129 3.83 -7.22 -2.52
C MET A 129 2.61 -7.35 -3.44
N SER A 130 2.34 -8.54 -3.97
CA SER A 130 1.25 -8.81 -4.92
C SER A 130 1.34 -7.98 -6.19
N VAL A 131 2.57 -7.78 -6.68
CA VAL A 131 2.80 -7.13 -7.96
C VAL A 131 2.29 -8.02 -9.09
N ALA A 132 1.49 -7.43 -9.98
CA ALA A 132 0.94 -8.10 -11.16
C ALA A 132 1.33 -7.38 -12.47
N ALA A 133 1.74 -6.11 -12.36
CA ALA A 133 2.24 -5.33 -13.47
C ALA A 133 3.45 -4.50 -13.03
N VAL A 134 4.48 -4.45 -13.87
CA VAL A 134 5.64 -3.57 -13.69
C VAL A 134 5.67 -2.56 -14.82
N GLU A 135 5.76 -1.28 -14.48
CA GLU A 135 5.95 -0.20 -15.44
C GLU A 135 7.45 0.01 -15.73
N LYS A 136 7.79 0.04 -17.01
CA LYS A 136 9.15 0.18 -17.51
C LYS A 136 9.24 1.28 -18.56
N VAL A 137 10.19 2.19 -18.43
CA VAL A 137 10.53 3.19 -19.45
C VAL A 137 11.09 2.48 -20.67
N ARG A 138 10.44 2.73 -21.81
CA ARG A 138 10.70 2.07 -23.08
C ARG A 138 10.52 3.09 -24.19
N ALA A 139 11.64 3.57 -24.73
CA ALA A 139 11.65 4.58 -25.79
C ALA A 139 10.94 4.10 -27.08
N ASP A 140 10.84 2.78 -27.28
CA ASP A 140 10.12 2.15 -28.39
C ASP A 140 8.60 2.06 -28.18
N ALA A 141 8.10 2.33 -26.97
CA ALA A 141 6.68 2.22 -26.66
C ALA A 141 5.93 3.54 -26.97
N PRO A 142 4.65 3.49 -27.39
CA PRO A 142 3.89 4.68 -27.81
C PRO A 142 3.84 5.81 -26.76
N ALA A 143 3.74 5.46 -25.47
CA ALA A 143 3.72 6.40 -24.36
C ALA A 143 5.09 6.55 -23.67
N GLY A 144 6.17 6.00 -24.24
CA GLY A 144 7.49 5.93 -23.60
C GLY A 144 7.58 4.95 -22.43
N VAL A 145 6.52 4.17 -22.17
CA VAL A 145 6.47 3.13 -21.13
C VAL A 145 5.83 1.85 -21.63
N ARG A 146 6.19 0.72 -21.02
CA ARG A 146 5.57 -0.59 -21.21
C ARG A 146 5.15 -1.15 -19.86
N PHE A 147 3.94 -1.70 -19.81
CA PHE A 147 3.45 -2.47 -18.68
C PHE A 147 3.69 -3.94 -18.94
N GLU A 148 4.58 -4.54 -18.15
CA GLU A 148 4.96 -5.94 -18.25
C GLU A 148 4.20 -6.74 -17.20
N ALA A 149 3.63 -7.88 -17.61
CA ALA A 149 2.97 -8.80 -16.69
C ALA A 149 3.99 -9.36 -15.69
N TRP A 150 3.55 -9.54 -14.45
CA TRP A 150 4.36 -10.07 -13.37
C TRP A 150 3.59 -11.15 -12.63
N GLU A 151 4.19 -12.33 -12.45
CA GLU A 151 3.58 -13.44 -11.73
C GLU A 151 3.90 -13.34 -10.23
N GLY A 152 3.20 -12.43 -9.54
CA GLY A 152 3.29 -12.26 -8.09
C GLY A 152 2.28 -13.12 -7.33
N LEU A 153 2.42 -13.15 -5.99
CA LEU A 153 1.45 -13.83 -5.15
C LEU A 153 0.13 -13.05 -5.09
N PRO A 154 -1.02 -13.74 -4.96
CA PRO A 154 -2.28 -13.06 -4.70
C PRO A 154 -2.20 -12.24 -3.41
N ARG A 155 -3.05 -11.21 -3.31
CA ARG A 155 -3.07 -10.29 -2.17
C ARG A 155 -3.26 -11.00 -0.83
N TRP A 156 -3.95 -12.14 -0.83
CA TRP A 156 -4.00 -13.05 0.30
C TRP A 156 -3.63 -14.45 -0.14
N HIS A 157 -2.90 -15.16 0.70
CA HIS A 157 -2.50 -16.53 0.46
C HIS A 157 -2.35 -17.30 1.76
N TRP A 158 -2.14 -18.60 1.63
CA TRP A 158 -2.00 -19.53 2.75
C TRP A 158 -0.60 -20.12 2.79
N THR A 159 -0.02 -20.23 3.98
CA THR A 159 1.20 -21.01 4.21
C THR A 159 1.01 -21.97 5.37
N ALA A 160 1.58 -23.16 5.25
CA ALA A 160 1.56 -24.16 6.31
C ALA A 160 2.55 -23.86 7.45
N CYS A 161 3.57 -23.03 7.25
CA CYS A 161 4.70 -22.91 8.18
C CYS A 161 5.03 -21.46 8.52
N GLY A 162 5.01 -21.16 9.81
CA GLY A 162 5.37 -19.86 10.37
C GLY A 162 6.53 -19.99 11.35
N GLU A 163 7.58 -19.20 11.16
CA GLU A 163 8.77 -19.16 12.02
C GLU A 163 8.82 -17.83 12.76
N VAL A 164 8.91 -17.87 14.09
CA VAL A 164 9.06 -16.63 14.87
C VAL A 164 10.47 -16.12 14.74
N VAL A 165 10.58 -14.86 14.32
CA VAL A 165 11.83 -14.13 14.19
C VAL A 165 11.97 -13.16 15.38
N PRO A 166 13.14 -13.09 16.03
CA PRO A 166 13.38 -12.14 17.11
C PRO A 166 13.11 -10.69 16.69
N GLU A 167 12.50 -9.92 17.59
CA GLU A 167 12.41 -8.46 17.41
C GLU A 167 13.82 -7.86 17.30
N GLY A 168 14.01 -7.00 16.30
CA GLY A 168 15.29 -6.36 16.01
C GLY A 168 16.22 -7.13 15.06
N GLN A 169 15.83 -8.31 14.54
CA GLN A 169 16.56 -8.89 13.40
C GLN A 169 16.48 -7.92 12.20
N PRO A 170 17.61 -7.62 11.53
CA PRO A 170 17.62 -6.79 10.31
C PRO A 170 16.70 -7.38 9.23
N LEU A 171 15.92 -6.53 8.59
CA LEU A 171 14.95 -6.93 7.56
C LEU A 171 15.64 -7.63 6.39
N GLU A 172 16.81 -7.11 5.99
CA GLU A 172 17.69 -7.64 4.95
C GLU A 172 17.98 -9.11 5.19
N ALA A 173 18.43 -9.46 6.40
CA ALA A 173 18.80 -10.82 6.76
C ALA A 173 17.58 -11.76 6.75
N THR A 174 16.42 -11.29 7.20
CA THR A 174 15.17 -12.06 7.14
C THR A 174 14.75 -12.33 5.70
N VAL A 175 14.75 -11.29 4.86
CA VAL A 175 14.32 -11.36 3.46
C VAL A 175 15.27 -12.21 2.62
N GLU A 176 16.58 -12.05 2.78
CA GLU A 176 17.59 -12.88 2.10
C GLU A 176 17.45 -14.35 2.49
N SER A 177 17.24 -14.64 3.79
CA SER A 177 17.02 -16.01 4.26
C SER A 177 15.78 -16.64 3.65
N LEU A 178 14.66 -15.92 3.59
CA LEU A 178 13.41 -16.43 3.03
C LEU A 178 13.51 -16.61 1.51
N ALA A 179 14.03 -15.62 0.79
CA ALA A 179 14.22 -15.70 -0.65
C ALA A 179 15.17 -16.85 -1.06
N GLY A 180 16.23 -17.10 -0.28
CA GLY A 180 17.18 -18.19 -0.51
C GLY A 180 16.60 -19.59 -0.33
N ARG A 181 15.51 -19.75 0.44
CA ARG A 181 14.81 -21.03 0.62
C ARG A 181 13.94 -21.41 -0.57
N GLY A 182 13.67 -20.49 -1.50
CA GLY A 182 13.04 -20.77 -2.80
C GLY A 182 11.64 -21.38 -2.76
N THR A 183 10.95 -21.33 -1.62
CA THR A 183 9.61 -21.89 -1.46
C THR A 183 8.61 -20.75 -1.35
N GLU A 184 7.82 -20.57 -2.41
CA GLU A 184 6.63 -19.74 -2.37
C GLU A 184 5.43 -20.56 -1.84
N PRO A 185 4.37 -19.92 -1.32
CA PRO A 185 3.15 -20.58 -0.88
C PRO A 185 2.61 -21.62 -1.89
N PRO A 186 2.06 -22.76 -1.42
CA PRO A 186 1.76 -23.11 -0.03
C PRO A 186 2.95 -23.68 0.76
N GLY A 187 4.07 -23.99 0.10
CA GLY A 187 5.26 -24.59 0.72
C GLY A 187 6.22 -23.60 1.38
N GLY A 188 6.01 -22.30 1.18
CA GLY A 188 6.86 -21.24 1.74
C GLY A 188 6.73 -21.08 3.25
N VAL A 189 7.74 -20.48 3.87
CA VAL A 189 7.73 -20.11 5.29
C VAL A 189 7.38 -18.63 5.44
N VAL A 190 6.52 -18.29 6.40
CA VAL A 190 6.30 -16.90 6.82
C VAL A 190 7.13 -16.59 8.07
N ALA A 191 7.92 -15.52 8.03
CA ALA A 191 8.59 -15.01 9.22
C ALA A 191 7.60 -14.17 10.05
N LEU A 192 7.49 -14.45 11.34
CA LEU A 192 6.50 -13.85 12.23
C LEU A 192 7.19 -13.01 13.31
N GLN A 193 6.77 -11.74 13.43
CA GLN A 193 7.28 -10.79 14.43
C GLN A 193 6.11 -10.10 15.16
N GLY A 194 6.36 -9.59 16.37
CA GLY A 194 5.48 -8.65 17.05
C GLY A 194 4.33 -9.22 17.90
N ALA A 195 4.34 -10.49 18.31
CA ALA A 195 3.31 -10.98 19.23
C ALA A 195 3.46 -10.41 20.65
N GLU A 196 2.36 -9.92 21.23
CA GLU A 196 2.25 -9.40 22.61
C GLU A 196 2.41 -10.49 23.70
N ALA A 197 2.56 -11.76 23.34
CA ALA A 197 2.61 -12.92 24.22
C ALA A 197 3.53 -14.01 23.63
N PRO A 198 3.98 -15.03 24.39
CA PRO A 198 4.99 -15.99 23.95
C PRO A 198 4.38 -17.03 22.99
N ALA A 199 3.91 -16.57 21.85
CA ALA A 199 3.44 -17.42 20.79
C ALA A 199 4.65 -17.97 20.02
N LYS A 200 4.60 -19.27 19.71
CA LYS A 200 5.64 -19.98 18.99
C LYS A 200 5.23 -20.08 17.53
N GLY A 201 6.21 -20.01 16.63
CA GLY A 201 5.99 -20.41 15.24
C GLY A 201 5.52 -21.86 15.20
N ALA A 202 4.70 -22.18 14.21
CA ALA A 202 4.15 -23.51 14.02
C ALA A 202 4.16 -23.86 12.53
N CYS A 203 4.46 -25.12 12.26
CA CYS A 203 4.41 -25.68 10.93
C CYS A 203 3.48 -26.89 10.95
N PHE A 204 2.52 -26.87 10.03
CA PHE A 204 1.43 -27.81 9.96
C PHE A 204 1.57 -28.69 8.72
N PRO A 205 0.92 -29.87 8.69
CA PRO A 205 0.81 -30.64 7.47
C PRO A 205 0.17 -29.81 6.35
N PRO A 206 0.57 -30.00 5.08
CA PRO A 206 -0.12 -29.37 3.97
C PRO A 206 -1.59 -29.83 3.95
N GLY A 207 -2.47 -28.95 3.48
CA GLY A 207 -3.90 -29.22 3.29
C GLY A 207 -4.47 -28.24 2.28
N GLU A 208 -5.57 -28.63 1.63
CA GLU A 208 -6.27 -27.72 0.74
C GLU A 208 -6.95 -26.59 1.53
N VAL A 209 -7.07 -25.44 0.89
CA VAL A 209 -7.73 -24.27 1.46
C VAL A 209 -8.46 -23.50 0.37
N ASP A 210 -9.71 -23.13 0.67
CA ASP A 210 -10.48 -22.17 -0.10
C ASP A 210 -10.61 -20.86 0.70
N ILE A 211 -10.33 -19.73 0.06
CA ILE A 211 -10.36 -18.40 0.66
C ILE A 211 -11.21 -17.50 -0.22
N GLN A 212 -12.33 -17.04 0.35
CA GLN A 212 -13.25 -16.15 -0.33
C GLN A 212 -13.32 -14.81 0.40
N ARG A 213 -13.02 -13.71 -0.31
CA ARG A 213 -13.22 -12.36 0.20
C ARG A 213 -14.71 -12.01 0.13
N GLU A 214 -15.33 -11.76 1.28
CA GLU A 214 -16.74 -11.36 1.35
C GLU A 214 -16.92 -9.85 1.15
N THR A 215 -16.15 -9.04 1.88
CA THR A 215 -16.28 -7.57 1.85
C THR A 215 -14.93 -6.89 2.01
N GLU A 216 -14.78 -5.76 1.34
CA GLU A 216 -13.62 -4.88 1.47
C GLU A 216 -14.07 -3.42 1.62
N THR A 217 -13.55 -2.76 2.63
CA THR A 217 -13.72 -1.32 2.88
C THR A 217 -12.36 -0.73 3.26
N PRO A 218 -12.20 0.61 3.23
CA PRO A 218 -10.96 1.23 3.68
C PRO A 218 -10.56 0.91 5.13
N GLN A 219 -11.51 0.51 5.98
CA GLN A 219 -11.28 0.26 7.41
C GLN A 219 -11.40 -1.22 7.80
N GLY A 220 -11.68 -2.12 6.85
CA GLY A 220 -11.83 -3.52 7.20
C GLY A 220 -12.02 -4.45 6.01
N LEU A 221 -11.60 -5.70 6.22
CA LEU A 221 -11.69 -6.81 5.29
C LEU A 221 -12.34 -8.01 5.99
N ARG A 222 -13.16 -8.76 5.26
CA ARG A 222 -13.77 -10.00 5.74
C ARG A 222 -13.55 -11.12 4.74
N PHE A 223 -13.14 -12.28 5.26
CA PHE A 223 -12.87 -13.48 4.50
C PHE A 223 -13.64 -14.66 5.10
N HIS A 224 -14.16 -15.51 4.22
CA HIS A 224 -14.57 -16.87 4.54
C HIS A 224 -13.44 -17.81 4.17
N ILE A 225 -13.02 -18.67 5.09
CA ILE A 225 -11.89 -19.60 4.92
C ILE A 225 -12.41 -21.00 5.20
N GLN A 226 -12.12 -21.94 4.30
CA GLN A 226 -12.33 -23.36 4.51
C GLN A 226 -10.98 -24.06 4.36
N ALA A 227 -10.40 -24.56 5.45
CA ALA A 227 -9.08 -25.17 5.46
C ALA A 227 -9.12 -26.62 5.97
N GLU A 228 -8.41 -27.54 5.32
CA GLU A 228 -8.31 -28.95 5.77
C GLU A 228 -7.35 -29.14 6.96
N SER A 229 -6.31 -28.30 7.02
CA SER A 229 -5.26 -28.31 8.05
C SER A 229 -5.08 -26.90 8.61
N PRO A 230 -4.59 -26.73 9.85
CA PRO A 230 -4.23 -25.42 10.36
C PRO A 230 -3.12 -24.78 9.52
N GLY A 231 -3.02 -23.45 9.58
CA GLY A 231 -2.01 -22.72 8.82
C GLY A 231 -2.08 -21.22 9.05
N TRP A 232 -1.39 -20.49 8.19
CA TRP A 232 -1.21 -19.06 8.29
C TRP A 232 -1.86 -18.38 7.09
N PHE A 233 -2.89 -17.59 7.38
CA PHE A 233 -3.43 -16.63 6.43
C PHE A 233 -2.50 -15.42 6.37
N VAL A 234 -1.93 -15.14 5.20
CA VAL A 234 -1.07 -13.99 4.95
C VAL A 234 -1.81 -13.00 4.06
N LEU A 235 -1.85 -11.74 4.48
CA LEU A 235 -2.38 -10.62 3.72
C LEU A 235 -1.23 -9.69 3.34
N GLY A 236 -1.00 -9.56 2.03
CA GLY A 236 0.01 -8.72 1.37
C GLY A 236 -0.21 -7.20 1.54
N ASP A 237 -0.87 -6.78 2.62
CA ASP A 237 -1.02 -5.38 2.99
C ASP A 237 -0.07 -5.04 4.14
N VAL A 238 0.45 -3.81 4.11
CA VAL A 238 1.35 -3.28 5.14
C VAL A 238 0.74 -3.43 6.54
N TRP A 239 1.51 -4.05 7.43
CA TRP A 239 1.24 -4.11 8.85
C TRP A 239 1.43 -2.73 9.47
N TYR A 240 0.46 -2.34 10.29
CA TYR A 240 0.50 -1.09 11.05
C TYR A 240 -0.11 -1.34 12.43
N PRO A 241 0.37 -0.68 13.49
CA PRO A 241 -0.25 -0.77 14.80
C PRO A 241 -1.76 -0.47 14.70
N GLN A 242 -2.57 -1.10 15.56
CA GLN A 242 -4.03 -0.88 15.66
C GLN A 242 -4.90 -1.56 14.60
N TRP A 243 -4.30 -2.32 13.68
CA TRP A 243 -5.03 -3.41 13.04
C TRP A 243 -5.37 -4.47 14.07
N GLN A 244 -6.61 -4.93 14.05
CA GLN A 244 -7.11 -6.02 14.88
C GLN A 244 -7.69 -7.09 13.96
N ALA A 245 -7.48 -8.36 14.31
CA ALA A 245 -8.12 -9.48 13.64
C ALA A 245 -9.04 -10.23 14.60
N TYR A 246 -10.11 -10.76 14.03
CA TYR A 246 -11.08 -11.60 14.72
C TYR A 246 -11.32 -12.86 13.89
N LEU A 247 -11.20 -14.02 14.52
CA LEU A 247 -11.56 -15.31 13.95
C LEU A 247 -12.83 -15.79 14.64
N ASP A 248 -13.91 -15.95 13.88
CA ASP A 248 -15.24 -16.32 14.41
C ASP A 248 -15.74 -15.41 15.54
N GLY A 249 -15.30 -14.15 15.52
CA GLY A 249 -15.65 -13.14 16.53
C GLY A 249 -14.69 -13.06 17.72
N GLU A 250 -13.77 -14.01 17.87
CA GLU A 250 -12.74 -13.99 18.91
C GLU A 250 -11.49 -13.25 18.43
N ARG A 251 -10.92 -12.40 19.28
CA ARG A 251 -9.73 -11.61 18.92
C ARG A 251 -8.51 -12.52 18.80
N VAL A 252 -7.82 -12.43 17.67
CA VAL A 252 -6.58 -13.17 17.39
C VAL A 252 -5.41 -12.23 17.13
N THR A 253 -4.19 -12.75 17.30
CA THR A 253 -2.96 -11.98 17.10
C THR A 253 -2.74 -11.69 15.61
N VAL A 254 -2.47 -10.41 15.29
CA VAL A 254 -2.02 -10.00 13.95
C VAL A 254 -0.50 -9.89 13.96
N TRP A 255 0.16 -10.82 13.31
CA TRP A 255 1.61 -10.87 13.20
C TRP A 255 2.10 -9.94 12.10
N ARG A 256 3.28 -9.34 12.32
CA ARG A 256 4.06 -8.74 11.23
C ARG A 256 4.77 -9.87 10.48
N ALA A 257 4.25 -10.18 9.31
CA ALA A 257 4.68 -11.24 8.42
C ALA A 257 5.78 -10.75 7.47
N ASN A 258 6.87 -11.50 7.35
CA ASN A 258 8.01 -11.21 6.48
C ASN A 258 8.58 -9.79 6.67
N GLY A 259 8.38 -9.20 7.85
CA GLY A 259 8.81 -7.83 8.17
C GLY A 259 7.91 -6.70 7.67
N LEU A 260 6.95 -6.95 6.78
CA LEU A 260 6.06 -5.90 6.23
C LEU A 260 4.57 -6.21 6.30
N PHE A 261 4.16 -7.46 6.11
CA PHE A 261 2.78 -7.85 5.84
C PHE A 261 2.04 -8.30 7.11
N ARG A 262 0.77 -8.71 6.97
CA ARG A 262 -0.04 -9.20 8.09
C ARG A 262 -0.21 -10.70 7.99
N ALA A 263 -0.10 -11.42 9.11
CA ALA A 263 -0.49 -12.83 9.18
C ALA A 263 -1.33 -13.15 10.41
N VAL A 264 -2.20 -14.15 10.27
CA VAL A 264 -3.04 -14.71 11.33
C VAL A 264 -3.00 -16.23 11.22
N GLU A 265 -2.81 -16.92 12.35
CA GLU A 265 -2.97 -18.37 12.43
C GLU A 265 -4.46 -18.73 12.37
N VAL A 266 -4.83 -19.67 11.51
CA VAL A 266 -6.20 -20.13 11.31
C VAL A 266 -6.22 -21.65 11.48
N PRO A 267 -7.05 -22.21 12.39
CA PRO A 267 -7.23 -23.65 12.54
C PRO A 267 -7.84 -24.31 11.31
N ALA A 268 -7.84 -25.65 11.29
CA ALA A 268 -8.61 -26.42 10.31
C ALA A 268 -10.11 -26.24 10.55
N GLY A 269 -10.89 -26.13 9.46
CA GLY A 269 -12.33 -25.95 9.50
C GLY A 269 -12.80 -24.76 8.67
N ALA A 270 -14.06 -24.40 8.88
CA ALA A 270 -14.69 -23.22 8.27
C ALA A 270 -14.62 -22.05 9.25
N HIS A 271 -14.06 -20.92 8.83
CA HIS A 271 -13.83 -19.77 9.69
C HIS A 271 -14.17 -18.45 8.99
N ALA A 272 -14.67 -17.49 9.76
CA ALA A 272 -14.83 -16.11 9.35
C ALA A 272 -13.69 -15.26 9.92
N LEU A 273 -12.78 -14.80 9.07
CA LEU A 273 -11.67 -13.93 9.44
C LEU A 273 -11.98 -12.47 9.10
N VAL A 274 -11.89 -11.60 10.11
CA VAL A 274 -12.17 -10.17 9.96
C VAL A 274 -10.99 -9.34 10.41
N PHE A 275 -10.47 -8.51 9.51
CA PHE A 275 -9.53 -7.44 9.86
C PHE A 275 -10.27 -6.12 10.01
N VAL A 276 -9.99 -5.37 11.06
CA VAL A 276 -10.55 -4.02 11.28
C VAL A 276 -9.47 -3.08 11.79
N TYR A 277 -9.43 -1.88 11.20
CA TYR A 277 -8.54 -0.81 11.64
C TYR A 277 -9.23 0.05 12.70
N ARG A 278 -8.65 0.14 13.90
CA ARG A 278 -9.23 0.88 15.03
C ARG A 278 -8.27 1.94 15.57
N PRO A 279 -8.23 3.13 14.95
CA PRO A 279 -7.25 4.13 15.33
C PRO A 279 -7.57 4.81 16.67
N TRP A 280 -6.54 5.05 17.46
CA TRP A 280 -6.63 5.75 18.75
C TRP A 280 -7.04 7.22 18.66
N TRP A 281 -6.80 7.91 17.53
CA TRP A 281 -7.11 9.33 17.37
C TRP A 281 -8.61 9.63 17.48
N ARG A 282 -9.49 8.62 17.43
CA ARG A 282 -10.91 8.81 17.77
C ARG A 282 -11.09 9.41 19.16
N TRP A 283 -10.23 9.04 20.11
CA TRP A 283 -10.22 9.62 21.45
C TRP A 283 -9.71 11.06 21.46
N THR A 284 -8.77 11.42 20.60
CA THR A 284 -8.25 12.80 20.53
C THR A 284 -9.28 13.76 19.95
N VAL A 285 -10.07 13.35 18.97
CA VAL A 285 -11.21 14.15 18.46
C VAL A 285 -12.23 14.41 19.56
N LEU A 286 -12.58 13.40 20.36
CA LEU A 286 -13.51 13.57 21.49
C LEU A 286 -12.96 14.54 22.54
N LEU A 287 -11.66 14.46 22.85
CA LEU A 287 -11.00 15.40 23.75
C LEU A 287 -11.00 16.83 23.19
N SER A 288 -10.69 17.02 21.91
CA SER A 288 -10.74 18.33 21.26
C SER A 288 -12.15 18.92 21.26
N LEU A 289 -13.18 18.10 21.01
CA LEU A 289 -14.58 18.53 21.08
C LEU A 289 -15.01 18.88 22.51
N ALA A 290 -14.58 18.11 23.51
CA ALA A 290 -14.85 18.40 24.92
C ALA A 290 -14.18 19.71 25.36
N ALA A 291 -12.93 19.95 24.93
CA ALA A 291 -12.22 21.21 25.18
C ALA A 291 -12.91 22.39 24.49
N LEU A 292 -13.34 22.23 23.24
CA LEU A 292 -14.10 23.24 22.50
C LEU A 292 -15.43 23.55 23.23
N TRP A 293 -16.18 22.53 23.64
CA TRP A 293 -17.41 22.71 24.40
C TRP A 293 -17.17 23.44 25.72
N ALA A 294 -16.11 23.10 26.47
CA ALA A 294 -15.75 23.78 27.70
C ALA A 294 -15.41 25.27 27.49
N LEU A 295 -14.79 25.63 26.36
CA LEU A 295 -14.51 27.03 26.00
C LEU A 295 -15.77 27.82 25.64
N PHE A 296 -16.77 27.18 25.02
CA PHE A 296 -18.00 27.85 24.57
C PHE A 296 -19.20 27.72 25.53
N ARG A 297 -19.08 26.90 26.58
CA ARG A 297 -20.02 26.87 27.69
C ARG A 297 -19.93 28.21 28.43
N LYS A 298 -20.98 29.04 28.35
CA LYS A 298 -21.11 30.23 29.21
C LYS A 298 -21.14 29.77 30.69
N PRO A 299 -20.42 30.45 31.59
CA PRO A 299 -20.57 30.17 33.01
C PRO A 299 -22.02 30.46 33.41
N VAL A 300 -22.62 29.52 34.15
CA VAL A 300 -23.90 29.76 34.82
C VAL A 300 -23.60 30.74 35.93
N GLU A 301 -24.05 31.99 35.79
CA GLU A 301 -24.04 32.95 36.89
C GLU A 301 -24.86 32.36 38.03
N GLN A 302 -24.23 32.16 39.20
CA GLN A 302 -24.94 31.83 40.42
C GLN A 302 -25.47 33.14 41.00
N GLU A 303 -26.80 33.25 41.11
CA GLU A 303 -27.52 34.33 41.81
C GLU A 303 -27.27 34.32 43.32
#